data_AF-A0A3D3SBX6-F1
#
_entry.id   AF-A0A3D3SBX6-F1
#
_cell.length_a   1.000
_cell.length_b   1.000
_cell.length_c   1.000
_cell.angle_alpha   90.00
_cell.angle_beta   90.00
_cell.angle_gamma   90.00
#
_symmetry.space_group_name_H-M   'P 1'
#
loop_
_entity.id
_entity.type
_entity.pdbx_description
1 polymer ?
#
loop_
_entity_poly.entity_id
_entity_poly.type
_entity_poly.pdbx_seq_one_letter_code
_entity_poly.pdbx_strand_id
1 'polypeptide(L)'
;MREPADESFSPTLFRKTGLLLTCLCSAYLLLYLVLELFGGEYPAGFGTNDGRIAIIVACGLLFALSALHRSLTWLQPLILLIMTPFAIARYGASSMFGLGAFIAAEILLYRLCFFGRHKLLMFLATISYFYICEIFIGRLSGTGILPVCNTILFMTSFLIFLLIVYGGKWVVYLKVPKPPLSLSTKKLTKKEAEYLKALLGGRSLKEVAIDDGVTESTVRNTMARVYRKFDVRDKSALMAKCENYSIME
;
A
#
# COMPACT_ATOMS: atom_id res chain seq x y z
N MET A 1 0.91 25.10 9.67
CA MET A 1 0.38 23.86 10.26
C MET A 1 0.91 22.72 9.40
N ARG A 2 2.01 22.07 9.80
CA ARG A 2 2.58 20.93 9.05
C ARG A 2 1.71 19.71 9.38
N GLU A 3 1.15 19.06 8.37
CA GLU A 3 0.50 17.76 8.53
C GLU A 3 1.47 16.81 9.25
N PRO A 4 1.02 16.05 10.27
CA PRO A 4 1.87 15.05 10.89
C PRO A 4 2.30 14.06 9.81
N ALA A 5 3.61 13.79 9.75
CA ALA A 5 4.20 12.90 8.78
C ALA A 5 3.47 11.55 8.79
N ASP A 6 2.85 11.25 7.66
CA ASP A 6 2.05 10.07 7.37
C ASP A 6 2.86 8.79 7.65
N GLU A 7 2.57 8.10 8.77
CA GLU A 7 3.21 6.82 9.12
C GLU A 7 2.96 5.71 8.08
N SER A 8 2.04 5.92 7.11
CA SER A 8 1.86 5.01 5.99
C SER A 8 3.07 4.96 5.05
N PHE A 9 3.87 6.04 5.01
CA PHE A 9 5.13 6.08 4.29
C PHE A 9 6.25 5.55 5.19
N SER A 10 6.33 4.22 5.33
CA SER A 10 7.51 3.59 5.92
C SER A 10 8.58 3.39 4.85
N PRO A 11 9.63 4.24 4.79
CA PRO A 11 10.68 4.11 3.77
C PRO A 11 11.40 2.74 3.86
N THR A 12 11.36 2.10 5.04
CA THR A 12 11.94 0.76 5.23
C THR A 12 11.16 -0.32 4.49
N LEU A 13 9.84 -0.16 4.34
CA LEU A 13 9.01 -1.15 3.65
C LEU A 13 9.18 -1.07 2.13
N PHE A 14 9.23 0.13 1.55
CA PHE A 14 9.50 0.31 0.12
C PHE A 14 10.88 -0.18 -0.30
N ARG A 15 11.87 -0.05 0.60
CA ARG A 15 13.18 -0.66 0.42
C ARG A 15 13.08 -2.19 0.42
N LYS A 16 12.30 -2.78 1.33
CA LYS A 16 12.06 -4.24 1.37
C LYS A 16 11.36 -4.75 0.11
N THR A 17 10.33 -4.05 -0.39
CA THR A 17 9.63 -4.43 -1.63
C THR A 17 10.55 -4.33 -2.84
N GLY A 18 11.34 -3.25 -2.96
CA GLY A 18 12.31 -3.11 -4.04
C GLY A 18 13.36 -4.22 -4.02
N LEU A 19 13.94 -4.54 -2.84
CA LEU A 19 14.88 -5.65 -2.69
C LEU A 19 14.26 -7.02 -3.03
N LEU A 20 13.00 -7.25 -2.60
CA LEU A 20 12.27 -8.46 -2.94
C LEU A 20 12.07 -8.59 -4.46
N LEU A 21 11.64 -7.51 -5.12
CA LEU A 21 11.45 -7.49 -6.57
C LEU A 21 12.77 -7.70 -7.31
N THR A 22 13.87 -7.08 -6.89
CA THR A 22 15.20 -7.36 -7.42
C THR A 22 15.57 -8.83 -7.26
N CYS A 23 15.36 -9.41 -6.08
CA CYS A 23 15.65 -10.82 -5.82
C CYS A 23 14.81 -11.74 -6.73
N LEU A 24 13.52 -11.44 -6.90
CA LEU A 24 12.63 -12.19 -7.82
C LEU A 24 13.09 -12.07 -9.27
N CYS A 25 13.49 -10.88 -9.73
CA CYS A 25 14.06 -10.70 -11.07
C CYS A 25 15.36 -11.50 -11.26
N SER A 26 16.25 -11.49 -10.27
CA SER A 26 17.50 -12.26 -10.30
C SER A 26 17.24 -13.77 -10.28
N ALA A 27 16.30 -14.24 -9.45
CA ALA A 27 15.92 -15.65 -9.40
C ALA A 27 15.28 -16.11 -10.73
N TYR A 28 14.42 -15.28 -11.31
CA TYR A 28 13.82 -15.53 -12.62
C TYR A 28 14.88 -15.59 -13.72
N LEU A 29 15.83 -14.64 -13.73
CA LEU A 29 16.94 -14.64 -14.67
C LEU A 29 17.83 -15.89 -14.52
N LEU A 30 18.15 -16.27 -13.28
CA LEU A 30 18.94 -17.46 -13.02
C LEU A 30 18.21 -18.72 -13.50
N LEU A 31 16.92 -18.85 -13.17
CA LEU A 31 16.09 -19.97 -13.62
C LEU A 31 16.03 -20.03 -15.16
N TYR A 32 15.86 -18.88 -15.82
CA TYR A 32 15.87 -18.78 -17.27
C TYR A 32 17.19 -19.29 -17.86
N LEU A 33 18.33 -18.81 -17.35
CA LEU A 33 19.66 -19.23 -17.80
C LEU A 33 19.92 -20.71 -17.54
N VAL A 34 19.44 -21.26 -16.41
CA VAL A 34 19.55 -22.69 -16.10
C VAL A 34 18.72 -23.52 -17.07
N LEU A 35 17.45 -23.16 -17.30
CA LEU A 35 16.60 -23.86 -18.26
C LEU A 35 17.17 -23.82 -19.67
N GLU A 36 17.76 -22.68 -20.05
CA GLU A 36 18.43 -22.50 -21.34
C GLU A 36 19.70 -23.36 -21.46
N LEU A 37 20.52 -23.43 -20.40
CA LEU A 37 21.74 -24.24 -20.36
C LEU A 37 21.45 -25.75 -20.42
N PHE A 38 20.41 -26.22 -19.74
CA PHE A 38 20.06 -27.64 -19.62
C PHE A 38 19.01 -28.12 -20.62
N GLY A 39 18.34 -27.21 -21.34
CA GLY A 39 17.22 -27.53 -22.23
C GLY A 39 17.56 -28.34 -23.48
N GLY A 40 18.84 -28.51 -23.81
CA GLY A 40 19.32 -29.43 -24.86
C GLY A 40 18.99 -29.04 -26.31
N GLU A 41 17.94 -28.24 -26.54
CA GLU A 41 17.64 -27.62 -27.82
C GLU A 41 18.29 -26.25 -27.89
N TYR A 42 19.55 -26.20 -28.31
CA TYR A 42 20.14 -24.96 -28.84
C TYR A 42 19.74 -24.86 -30.31
N PRO A 43 18.68 -24.13 -30.71
CA PRO A 43 18.57 -23.72 -32.10
C PRO A 43 19.81 -22.89 -32.41
N ALA A 44 20.46 -23.16 -33.55
CA ALA A 44 21.70 -22.52 -34.01
C ALA A 44 21.59 -21.00 -34.29
N GLY A 45 20.60 -20.33 -33.68
CA GLY A 45 20.41 -18.89 -33.66
C GLY A 45 20.33 -18.39 -32.22
N PHE A 46 21.42 -18.54 -31.45
CA PHE A 46 21.71 -17.61 -30.36
C PHE A 46 22.03 -16.24 -30.99
N GLY A 47 20.99 -15.62 -31.56
CA GLY A 47 21.04 -14.23 -31.93
C GLY A 47 21.21 -13.45 -30.63
N THR A 48 22.29 -12.68 -30.56
CA THR A 48 22.67 -11.71 -29.53
C THR A 48 21.62 -10.61 -29.24
N ASN A 49 20.36 -10.85 -29.60
CA ASN A 49 19.28 -9.88 -29.67
C ASN A 49 18.00 -10.35 -28.98
N ASP A 50 18.06 -11.34 -28.07
CA ASP A 50 16.90 -11.64 -27.22
C ASP A 50 16.84 -10.59 -26.11
N GLY A 51 16.29 -9.41 -26.45
CA GLY A 51 16.15 -8.24 -25.57
C GLY A 51 15.45 -8.52 -24.24
N ARG A 52 14.93 -9.74 -24.03
CA ARG A 52 14.36 -10.27 -22.78
C ARG A 52 15.35 -10.19 -21.63
N ILE A 53 16.58 -10.68 -21.83
CA ILE A 53 17.62 -10.65 -20.78
C ILE A 53 17.93 -9.20 -20.43
N ALA A 54 18.08 -8.34 -21.44
CA ALA A 54 18.33 -6.92 -21.24
C ALA A 54 17.20 -6.24 -20.46
N ILE A 55 15.93 -6.53 -20.77
CA ILE A 55 14.77 -5.99 -20.05
C ILE A 55 14.73 -6.48 -18.60
N ILE A 56 14.93 -7.77 -18.35
CA ILE A 56 14.91 -8.34 -16.99
C ILE A 56 16.05 -7.74 -16.15
N VAL A 57 17.25 -7.68 -16.71
CA VAL A 57 18.42 -7.07 -16.06
C VAL A 57 18.16 -5.59 -15.79
N ALA A 58 17.67 -4.83 -16.78
CA ALA A 58 17.33 -3.42 -16.61
C ALA A 58 16.29 -3.21 -15.51
N CYS A 59 15.23 -4.01 -15.47
CA CYS A 59 14.21 -3.94 -14.42
C CYS A 59 14.78 -4.28 -13.04
N GLY A 60 15.58 -5.35 -12.95
CA GLY A 60 16.25 -5.73 -11.70
C GLY A 60 17.16 -4.63 -11.16
N LEU A 61 17.93 -3.99 -12.05
CA LEU A 61 18.79 -2.84 -11.71
C LEU A 61 17.96 -1.63 -11.29
N LEU A 62 16.88 -1.31 -11.99
CA LEU A 62 16.00 -0.19 -11.62
C LEU A 62 15.31 -0.42 -10.27
N PHE A 63 14.86 -1.64 -9.96
CA PHE A 63 14.34 -1.98 -8.63
C PHE A 63 15.43 -1.89 -7.55
N ALA A 64 16.66 -2.31 -7.86
CA ALA A 64 17.77 -2.22 -6.91
C ALA A 64 18.12 -0.75 -6.62
N LEU A 65 18.24 0.08 -7.65
CA LEU A 65 18.48 1.52 -7.53
C LEU A 65 17.36 2.21 -6.74
N SER A 66 16.11 1.84 -7.02
CA SER A 66 14.95 2.35 -6.29
C SER A 66 14.95 1.92 -4.81
N ALA A 67 15.42 0.71 -4.49
CA ALA A 67 15.57 0.25 -3.11
C ALA A 67 16.71 0.96 -2.35
N LEU A 68 17.79 1.33 -3.05
CA LEU A 68 18.94 2.01 -2.47
C LEU A 68 18.68 3.51 -2.24
N HIS A 69 17.92 4.16 -3.13
CA HIS A 69 17.64 5.59 -3.05
C HIS A 69 16.19 5.90 -2.67
N ARG A 70 16.01 6.50 -1.48
CA ARG A 70 14.69 6.88 -0.96
C ARG A 70 13.90 7.80 -1.89
N SER A 71 14.56 8.68 -2.64
CA SER A 71 13.90 9.58 -3.59
C SER A 71 13.35 8.87 -4.83
N LEU A 72 13.78 7.63 -5.10
CA LEU A 72 13.39 6.85 -6.28
C LEU A 72 12.34 5.78 -5.96
N THR A 73 11.77 5.74 -4.76
CA THR A 73 10.78 4.71 -4.38
C THR A 73 9.49 4.80 -5.21
N TRP A 74 9.14 5.99 -5.70
CA TRP A 74 8.01 6.18 -6.61
C TRP A 74 8.20 5.53 -7.98
N LEU A 75 9.44 5.19 -8.34
CA LEU A 75 9.77 4.53 -9.60
C LEU A 75 9.29 3.07 -9.62
N GLN A 76 9.20 2.38 -8.47
CA GLN A 76 8.81 0.96 -8.41
C GLN A 76 7.44 0.67 -9.05
N PRO A 77 6.33 1.33 -8.64
CA PRO A 77 5.04 1.12 -9.29
C PRO A 77 5.05 1.54 -10.77
N LEU A 78 5.79 2.59 -11.13
CA LEU A 78 5.88 3.03 -12.52
C LEU A 78 6.57 1.98 -13.40
N ILE A 79 7.66 1.37 -12.92
CA ILE A 79 8.35 0.28 -13.62
C ILE A 79 7.38 -0.90 -13.82
N LEU A 80 6.62 -1.27 -12.80
CA LEU A 80 5.64 -2.36 -12.90
C LEU A 80 4.50 -2.05 -13.88
N LEU A 81 4.02 -0.80 -13.89
CA LEU A 81 3.04 -0.36 -14.89
C LEU A 81 3.63 -0.44 -16.30
N ILE A 82 4.85 0.03 -16.53
CA ILE A 82 5.52 -0.06 -17.83
C ILE A 82 5.78 -1.52 -18.23
N MET A 83 6.08 -2.39 -17.26
CA MET A 83 6.27 -3.82 -17.49
C MET A 83 5.01 -4.56 -17.86
N THR A 84 3.84 -4.05 -17.48
CA THR A 84 2.54 -4.65 -17.77
C THR A 84 2.33 -4.88 -19.29
N PRO A 85 2.38 -3.86 -20.16
CA PRO A 85 2.24 -4.07 -21.60
C PRO A 85 3.38 -4.91 -22.18
N PHE A 86 4.61 -4.83 -21.65
CA PHE A 86 5.70 -5.69 -22.12
C PHE A 86 5.44 -7.17 -21.84
N ALA A 87 4.93 -7.50 -20.65
CA ALA A 87 4.57 -8.86 -20.28
C ALA A 87 3.42 -9.39 -21.15
N ILE A 88 2.37 -8.58 -21.36
CA ILE A 88 1.23 -8.94 -22.22
C ILE A 88 1.70 -9.17 -23.67
N ALA A 89 2.56 -8.30 -24.21
CA ALA A 89 3.04 -8.40 -25.59
C ALA A 89 3.89 -9.66 -25.82
N ARG A 90 4.61 -10.13 -24.80
CA ARG A 90 5.52 -11.26 -24.96
C ARG A 90 4.88 -12.61 -24.67
N TYR A 91 4.02 -12.69 -23.66
CA TYR A 91 3.40 -13.94 -23.21
C TYR A 91 1.95 -14.09 -23.66
N GLY A 92 1.41 -13.08 -24.36
CA GLY A 92 0.03 -13.02 -24.82
C GLY A 92 -0.93 -12.41 -23.80
N ALA A 93 -2.11 -12.03 -24.30
CA ALA A 93 -3.22 -11.46 -23.54
C ALA A 93 -3.78 -12.37 -22.42
N SER A 94 -3.45 -13.66 -22.43
CA SER A 94 -3.86 -14.60 -21.38
C SER A 94 -2.80 -14.79 -20.29
N SER A 95 -1.68 -14.07 -20.35
CA SER A 95 -0.58 -14.26 -19.42
C SER A 95 -0.89 -13.71 -18.03
N MET A 96 -0.73 -14.54 -17.00
CA MET A 96 -0.86 -14.11 -15.60
C MET A 96 0.24 -13.12 -15.18
N PHE A 97 1.32 -13.01 -15.96
CA PHE A 97 2.45 -12.11 -15.66
C PHE A 97 2.08 -10.63 -15.79
N GLY A 98 1.36 -10.25 -16.87
CA GLY A 98 0.89 -8.88 -17.05
C GLY A 98 -0.05 -8.46 -15.92
N LEU A 99 -0.98 -9.34 -15.58
CA LEU A 99 -1.88 -9.15 -14.44
C LEU A 99 -1.13 -9.03 -13.10
N GLY A 100 -0.17 -9.92 -12.84
CA GLY A 100 0.63 -9.89 -11.62
C GLY A 100 1.42 -8.59 -11.46
N ALA A 101 2.03 -8.12 -12.55
CA ALA A 101 2.74 -6.84 -12.58
C ALA A 101 1.79 -5.66 -12.31
N PHE A 102 0.61 -5.66 -12.94
CA PHE A 102 -0.41 -4.64 -12.73
C PHE A 102 -0.91 -4.59 -11.27
N ILE A 103 -1.29 -5.74 -10.69
CA ILE A 103 -1.74 -5.82 -9.30
C ILE A 103 -0.63 -5.36 -8.34
N ALA A 104 0.61 -5.77 -8.58
CA ALA A 104 1.75 -5.33 -7.77
C ALA A 104 1.95 -3.81 -7.87
N ALA A 105 1.78 -3.22 -9.06
CA ALA A 105 1.85 -1.78 -9.27
C ALA A 105 0.74 -1.04 -8.49
N GLU A 106 -0.51 -1.52 -8.59
CA GLU A 106 -1.65 -0.93 -7.87
C GLU A 106 -1.45 -0.96 -6.35
N ILE A 107 -0.95 -2.07 -5.79
CA ILE A 107 -0.64 -2.18 -4.35
C ILE A 107 0.42 -1.15 -3.94
N LEU A 108 1.45 -0.94 -4.76
CA LEU A 108 2.50 0.05 -4.47
C LEU A 108 2.01 1.49 -4.65
N LEU A 109 1.22 1.79 -5.68
CA LEU A 109 0.58 3.11 -5.87
C LEU A 109 -0.34 3.45 -4.71
N TYR A 110 -1.10 2.46 -4.22
CA TYR A 110 -1.95 2.61 -3.05
C TYR A 110 -1.13 2.99 -1.82
N ARG A 111 -0.02 2.28 -1.57
CA ARG A 111 0.88 2.57 -0.45
C ARG A 111 1.59 3.93 -0.56
N LEU A 112 1.78 4.46 -1.76
CA LEU A 112 2.33 5.81 -1.97
C LEU A 112 1.30 6.93 -1.77
N CYS A 113 0.07 6.59 -1.36
CA CYS A 113 -1.04 7.54 -1.25
C CYS A 113 -1.32 8.29 -2.58
N PHE A 114 -0.95 7.69 -3.73
CA PHE A 114 -1.13 8.30 -5.05
C PHE A 114 -2.60 8.66 -5.34
N PHE A 115 -3.52 7.86 -4.79
CA PHE A 115 -4.97 8.03 -4.93
C PHE A 115 -5.56 9.16 -4.06
N GLY A 116 -4.78 9.91 -3.28
CA GLY A 116 -5.24 10.75 -2.17
C GLY A 116 -6.43 11.68 -2.44
N ARG A 117 -6.44 12.40 -3.58
CA ARG A 117 -7.47 13.42 -3.87
C ARG A 117 -8.69 12.89 -4.64
N HIS A 118 -8.48 11.96 -5.57
CA HIS A 118 -9.52 11.43 -6.46
C HIS A 118 -9.43 9.90 -6.57
N LYS A 119 -9.61 9.22 -5.43
CA LYS A 119 -9.37 7.77 -5.30
C LYS A 119 -10.03 6.95 -6.40
N LEU A 120 -11.33 7.14 -6.60
CA LEU A 120 -12.11 6.39 -7.58
C LEU A 120 -11.68 6.68 -9.01
N LEU A 121 -11.51 7.95 -9.38
CA LEU A 121 -11.17 8.35 -10.75
C LEU A 121 -9.78 7.84 -11.15
N MET A 122 -8.80 7.95 -10.24
CA MET A 122 -7.45 7.47 -10.48
C MET A 122 -7.40 5.94 -10.57
N PHE A 123 -8.16 5.23 -9.73
CA PHE A 123 -8.27 3.77 -9.80
C PHE A 123 -8.98 3.29 -11.10
N LEU A 124 -10.03 3.99 -11.54
CA LEU A 124 -10.66 3.73 -12.83
C LEU A 124 -9.72 4.00 -14.00
N ALA A 125 -8.86 5.03 -13.88
CA ALA A 125 -7.86 5.34 -14.90
C ALA A 125 -6.80 4.22 -15.02
N THR A 126 -6.34 3.65 -13.91
CA THR A 126 -5.37 2.54 -13.95
C THR A 126 -5.97 1.25 -14.50
N ILE A 127 -7.22 0.92 -14.15
CA ILE A 127 -7.96 -0.19 -14.78
C ILE A 127 -8.15 0.06 -16.28
N SER A 128 -8.53 1.27 -16.68
CA SER A 128 -8.70 1.63 -18.09
C SER A 128 -7.38 1.51 -18.86
N TYR A 129 -6.26 1.93 -18.25
CA TYR A 129 -4.92 1.74 -18.80
C TYR A 129 -4.63 0.25 -19.06
N PHE A 130 -4.92 -0.62 -18.11
CA PHE A 130 -4.74 -2.06 -18.27
C PHE A 130 -5.56 -2.63 -19.44
N TYR A 131 -6.85 -2.27 -19.55
CA TYR A 131 -7.70 -2.72 -20.66
C TYR A 131 -7.25 -2.18 -22.02
N ILE A 132 -6.80 -0.93 -22.08
CA ILE A 132 -6.23 -0.36 -23.31
C ILE A 132 -4.99 -1.16 -23.73
N CYS A 133 -4.12 -1.52 -22.78
CA CYS A 133 -2.93 -2.34 -23.08
C CYS A 133 -3.33 -3.71 -23.66
N GLU A 134 -4.28 -4.41 -23.03
CA GLU A 134 -4.79 -5.71 -23.49
C GLU A 134 -5.39 -5.62 -24.90
N ILE A 135 -6.25 -4.64 -25.16
CA ILE A 135 -6.87 -4.46 -26.47
C ILE A 135 -5.83 -4.12 -27.53
N PHE A 136 -4.94 -3.16 -27.23
CA PHE A 136 -3.94 -2.68 -28.17
C PHE A 136 -2.95 -3.79 -28.54
N ILE A 137 -2.41 -4.49 -27.54
CA ILE A 137 -1.46 -5.58 -27.75
C ILE A 137 -2.13 -6.78 -28.39
N GLY A 138 -3.36 -7.11 -27.96
CA GLY A 138 -4.13 -8.18 -28.57
C GLY A 138 -4.38 -7.94 -30.06
N ARG A 139 -4.61 -6.68 -30.46
CA ARG A 139 -4.71 -6.30 -31.87
C ARG A 139 -3.37 -6.37 -32.61
N LEU A 140 -2.29 -5.87 -32.01
CA LEU A 140 -0.96 -5.91 -32.62
C LEU A 140 -0.43 -7.35 -32.79
N SER A 141 -0.76 -8.24 -31.86
CA SER A 141 -0.31 -9.63 -31.89
C SER A 141 -1.13 -10.51 -32.82
N GLY A 142 -2.15 -9.97 -33.48
CA GLY A 142 -3.06 -10.73 -34.34
C GLY A 142 -3.92 -11.76 -33.59
N THR A 143 -3.98 -11.68 -32.25
CA THR A 143 -4.86 -12.54 -31.47
C THR A 143 -6.32 -12.23 -31.78
N GLY A 144 -7.13 -13.29 -31.91
CA GLY A 144 -8.57 -13.14 -32.10
C GLY A 144 -9.20 -12.29 -30.99
N ILE A 145 -10.35 -11.67 -31.29
CA ILE A 145 -11.04 -10.81 -30.33
C ILE A 145 -11.54 -11.58 -29.09
N LEU A 146 -11.84 -12.87 -29.25
CA LEU A 146 -12.38 -13.72 -28.18
C LEU A 146 -11.43 -13.87 -26.98
N PRO A 147 -10.13 -14.23 -27.15
CA PRO A 147 -9.16 -14.23 -26.05
C PRO A 147 -9.09 -12.91 -25.27
N VAL A 148 -9.04 -11.78 -25.98
CA VAL A 148 -8.96 -10.44 -25.36
C VAL A 148 -10.22 -10.15 -24.55
N CYS A 149 -11.40 -10.42 -25.13
CA CYS A 149 -12.68 -10.27 -24.43
C CYS A 149 -12.76 -11.18 -23.19
N ASN A 150 -12.28 -12.42 -23.28
CA ASN A 150 -12.26 -13.35 -22.16
C ASN A 150 -11.37 -12.86 -21.02
N THR A 151 -10.17 -12.35 -21.31
CA THR A 151 -9.29 -11.74 -20.30
C THR A 151 -9.95 -10.53 -19.65
N ILE A 152 -10.54 -9.62 -20.43
CA ILE A 152 -11.23 -8.42 -19.89
C ILE A 152 -12.41 -8.82 -19.01
N LEU A 153 -13.20 -9.81 -19.45
CA LEU A 153 -14.34 -10.31 -18.69
C LEU A 153 -13.88 -10.91 -17.36
N PHE A 154 -12.91 -11.82 -17.40
CA PHE A 154 -12.33 -12.43 -16.20
C PHE A 154 -11.79 -11.38 -15.23
N MET A 155 -11.06 -10.40 -15.74
CA MET A 155 -10.50 -9.30 -14.95
C MET A 155 -11.57 -8.43 -14.31
N THR A 156 -12.61 -8.09 -15.06
CA THR A 156 -13.75 -7.33 -14.54
C THR A 156 -14.46 -8.12 -13.44
N SER A 157 -14.72 -9.41 -13.67
CA SER A 157 -15.34 -10.29 -12.66
C SER A 157 -14.48 -10.42 -11.41
N PHE A 158 -13.15 -10.57 -11.56
CA PHE A 158 -12.23 -10.65 -10.44
C PHE A 158 -12.18 -9.34 -9.64
N LEU A 159 -12.15 -8.18 -10.30
CA LEU A 159 -12.21 -6.87 -9.63
C LEU A 159 -13.55 -6.66 -8.91
N ILE A 160 -14.68 -7.06 -9.50
CA ILE A 160 -15.99 -7.03 -8.85
C ILE A 160 -15.99 -7.95 -7.63
N PHE A 161 -15.44 -9.16 -7.75
CA PHE A 161 -15.31 -10.08 -6.62
C PHE A 161 -14.47 -9.46 -5.49
N LEU A 162 -13.32 -8.87 -5.80
CA LEU A 162 -12.52 -8.15 -4.81
C LEU A 162 -13.29 -6.99 -4.19
N LEU A 163 -14.06 -6.25 -4.99
CA LEU A 163 -14.92 -5.18 -4.50
C LEU A 163 -15.99 -5.69 -3.55
N ILE A 164 -16.58 -6.86 -3.79
CA ILE A 164 -17.58 -7.47 -2.90
C ILE A 164 -16.93 -7.98 -1.62
N VAL A 165 -15.88 -8.81 -1.73
CA VAL A 165 -15.20 -9.45 -0.60
C VAL A 165 -14.59 -8.43 0.34
N TYR A 166 -13.93 -7.42 -0.23
CA TYR A 166 -13.23 -6.43 0.56
C TYR A 166 -14.06 -5.16 0.75
N GLY A 167 -15.16 -4.92 0.02
CA GLY A 167 -15.86 -3.62 -0.06
C GLY A 167 -16.26 -3.02 1.28
N GLY A 168 -16.73 -3.86 2.21
CA GLY A 168 -17.01 -3.43 3.59
C GLY A 168 -15.75 -3.10 4.42
N LYS A 169 -14.61 -3.70 4.08
CA LYS A 169 -13.29 -3.45 4.69
C LYS A 169 -12.48 -2.37 3.98
N TRP A 170 -12.77 -2.03 2.71
CA TRP A 170 -12.13 -0.90 2.03
C TRP A 170 -12.41 0.38 2.82
N VAL A 171 -13.61 0.62 3.33
CA VAL A 171 -13.90 1.78 4.19
C VAL A 171 -13.07 1.78 5.50
N VAL A 172 -12.74 0.60 6.04
CA VAL A 172 -11.97 0.44 7.29
C VAL A 172 -10.46 0.56 7.04
N TYR A 173 -9.95 0.11 5.89
CA TYR A 173 -8.54 0.25 5.45
C TYR A 173 -8.25 1.58 4.73
N LEU A 174 -9.27 2.29 4.23
CA LEU A 174 -9.20 3.64 3.66
C LEU A 174 -9.34 4.73 4.73
N LYS A 175 -9.72 4.37 5.97
CA LYS A 175 -9.65 5.25 7.12
C LYS A 175 -8.19 5.28 7.55
N VAL A 176 -7.50 6.36 7.19
CA VAL A 176 -6.12 6.66 7.59
C VAL A 176 -5.91 6.17 9.03
N PRO A 177 -4.88 5.36 9.33
CA PRO A 177 -4.61 4.94 10.70
C PRO A 177 -4.56 6.21 11.54
N LYS A 178 -5.45 6.28 12.55
CA LYS A 178 -5.58 7.47 13.38
C LYS A 178 -4.17 7.81 13.91
N PRO A 179 -3.61 9.00 13.63
CA PRO A 179 -2.24 9.34 14.00
C PRO A 179 -1.96 8.95 15.45
N PRO A 180 -0.79 8.35 15.76
CA PRO A 180 -0.50 8.00 17.12
C PRO A 180 -0.34 9.26 17.97
N LEU A 181 -1.16 9.39 19.01
CA LEU A 181 -0.97 10.40 20.02
C LEU A 181 -0.11 9.79 21.12
N SER A 182 1.19 10.02 21.01
CA SER A 182 2.17 9.73 22.06
C SER A 182 1.83 10.58 23.29
N LEU A 183 1.40 9.91 24.36
CA LEU A 183 1.06 10.56 25.63
C LEU A 183 2.27 11.26 26.26
N SER A 184 3.46 10.72 26.02
CA SER A 184 4.75 11.29 26.41
C SER A 184 5.05 12.63 25.72
N THR A 185 4.63 12.81 24.46
CA THR A 185 4.80 14.08 23.74
C THR A 185 3.99 15.21 24.37
N LYS A 186 2.81 14.88 24.93
CA LYS A 186 1.96 15.82 25.68
C LYS A 186 2.36 15.99 27.15
N LYS A 187 3.48 15.39 27.57
CA LYS A 187 4.02 15.45 28.94
C LYS A 187 2.95 15.08 29.98
N LEU A 188 2.14 14.07 29.69
CA LEU A 188 1.17 13.55 30.65
C LEU A 188 1.92 12.76 31.73
N THR A 189 1.54 12.98 32.98
CA THR A 189 1.98 12.13 34.08
C THR A 189 1.33 10.75 33.95
N LYS A 190 1.90 9.73 34.61
CA LYS A 190 1.33 8.36 34.60
C LYS A 190 -0.15 8.35 35.00
N LYS A 191 -0.51 9.09 36.06
CA LYS A 191 -1.90 9.21 36.53
C LYS A 191 -2.83 9.92 35.55
N GLU A 192 -2.35 10.98 34.90
CA GLU A 192 -3.13 11.66 33.86
C GLU A 192 -3.38 10.76 32.65
N ALA A 193 -2.38 9.97 32.24
CA ALA A 193 -2.51 8.98 31.17
C ALA A 193 -3.50 7.86 31.53
N GLU A 194 -3.42 7.33 32.76
CA GLU A 194 -4.35 6.30 33.27
C GLU A 194 -5.80 6.81 33.24
N TYR A 195 -6.06 8.00 33.78
CA TYR A 195 -7.42 8.57 33.81
C TYR A 195 -7.94 8.88 32.41
N LEU A 196 -7.09 9.37 31.51
CA LEU A 196 -7.44 9.59 30.12
C LEU A 196 -7.83 8.29 29.40
N LYS A 197 -7.05 7.23 29.58
CA LYS A 197 -7.34 5.90 29.01
C LYS A 197 -8.66 5.35 29.53
N ALA A 198 -8.90 5.44 30.83
CA ALA A 198 -10.16 4.98 31.42
C ALA A 198 -11.37 5.76 30.87
N LEU A 199 -11.24 7.07 30.69
CA LEU A 199 -12.29 7.92 30.13
C LEU A 199 -12.58 7.58 28.66
N LEU A 200 -11.53 7.33 27.87
CA LEU A 200 -11.64 6.94 26.45
C LEU A 200 -12.19 5.51 26.29
N GLY A 201 -11.98 4.65 27.30
CA GLY A 201 -12.64 3.35 27.44
C GLY A 201 -14.10 3.42 27.88
N GLY A 202 -14.69 4.62 27.96
CA GLY A 202 -16.11 4.81 28.29
C GLY A 202 -16.42 4.97 29.78
N ARG A 203 -15.42 4.92 30.67
CA ARG A 203 -15.65 5.10 32.12
C ARG A 203 -16.00 6.55 32.44
N SER A 204 -16.88 6.71 33.42
CA SER A 204 -17.23 7.99 34.03
C SER A 204 -16.16 8.44 35.04
N LEU A 205 -16.09 9.74 35.33
CA LEU A 205 -15.17 10.27 36.35
C LEU A 205 -15.42 9.66 37.73
N LYS A 206 -16.69 9.32 38.02
CA LYS A 206 -17.11 8.68 39.27
C LYS A 206 -16.58 7.26 39.37
N GLU A 207 -16.67 6.46 38.30
CA GLU A 207 -16.11 5.10 38.26
C GLU A 207 -14.59 5.13 38.42
N VAL A 208 -13.91 6.03 37.69
CA VAL A 208 -12.45 6.20 37.82
C VAL A 208 -12.04 6.57 39.25
N ALA A 209 -12.82 7.43 39.92
CA ALA A 209 -12.57 7.82 41.29
C ALA A 209 -12.69 6.64 42.27
N ILE A 210 -13.73 5.80 42.09
CA ILE A 210 -13.94 4.59 42.88
C ILE A 210 -12.79 3.60 42.67
N ASP A 211 -12.42 3.34 41.42
CA ASP A 211 -11.38 2.36 41.07
C ASP A 211 -10.01 2.74 41.62
N ASP A 212 -9.69 4.03 41.63
CA ASP A 212 -8.38 4.53 42.04
C ASP A 212 -8.34 4.97 43.52
N GLY A 213 -9.45 4.80 44.26
CA GLY A 213 -9.55 5.12 45.68
C GLY A 213 -9.44 6.62 46.01
N VAL A 214 -9.86 7.49 45.11
CA VAL A 214 -9.77 8.95 45.24
C VAL A 214 -11.14 9.62 45.16
N THR A 215 -11.23 10.90 45.54
CA THR A 215 -12.48 11.65 45.37
C THR A 215 -12.71 12.02 43.90
N GLU A 216 -13.96 12.16 43.49
CA GLU A 216 -14.31 12.63 42.13
C GLU A 216 -13.69 14.01 41.83
N SER A 217 -13.57 14.87 42.84
CA SER A 217 -12.92 16.19 42.74
C SER A 217 -11.43 16.05 42.35
N THR A 218 -10.73 15.06 42.89
CA THR A 218 -9.33 14.76 42.55
C THR A 218 -9.18 14.36 41.08
N VAL A 219 -10.06 13.48 40.58
CA VAL A 219 -10.06 13.05 39.17
C VAL A 219 -10.39 14.23 38.26
N ARG A 220 -11.40 15.04 38.62
CA ARG A 220 -11.81 16.24 37.87
C ARG A 220 -10.68 17.26 37.75
N ASN A 221 -9.98 17.56 38.85
CA ASN A 221 -8.85 18.48 38.86
C ASN A 221 -7.68 17.96 38.02
N THR A 222 -7.45 16.64 38.04
CA THR A 222 -6.43 16.00 37.19
C THR A 222 -6.81 16.09 35.71
N MET A 223 -8.06 15.79 35.36
CA MET A 223 -8.56 15.91 33.99
C MET A 223 -8.58 17.36 33.49
N ALA A 224 -8.78 18.36 34.36
CA ALA A 224 -8.66 19.76 33.99
C ALA A 224 -7.24 20.11 33.49
N ARG A 225 -6.19 19.51 34.07
CA ARG A 225 -4.81 19.63 33.56
C ARG A 225 -4.65 18.95 32.20
N VAL A 226 -5.26 17.77 32.02
CA VAL A 226 -5.28 17.07 30.73
C VAL A 226 -5.94 17.94 29.66
N TYR A 227 -7.11 18.53 29.93
CA TYR A 227 -7.81 19.42 28.99
C TYR A 227 -6.91 20.58 28.53
N ARG A 228 -6.17 21.22 29.46
CA ARG A 228 -5.21 22.28 29.11
C ARG A 228 -4.04 21.76 28.26
N LYS A 229 -3.48 20.59 28.57
CA LYS A 229 -2.37 19.97 27.78
C LYS A 229 -2.82 19.60 26.36
N PHE A 230 -4.08 19.25 26.19
CA PHE A 230 -4.70 18.97 24.90
C PHE A 230 -5.28 20.21 24.23
N ASP A 231 -5.24 21.39 24.86
CA ASP A 231 -5.85 22.62 24.34
C ASP A 231 -7.33 22.41 23.96
N VAL A 232 -8.10 21.90 24.92
CA VAL A 232 -9.54 21.66 24.81
C VAL A 232 -10.25 22.16 26.07
N ARG A 233 -11.55 22.46 25.95
CA ARG A 233 -12.33 23.09 27.02
C ARG A 233 -13.05 22.08 27.93
N ASP A 234 -13.39 20.91 27.39
CA ASP A 234 -14.23 19.94 28.09
C ASP A 234 -13.97 18.49 27.63
N LYS A 235 -14.69 17.56 28.27
CA LYS A 235 -14.66 16.14 27.96
C LYS A 235 -15.03 15.87 26.50
N SER A 236 -16.08 16.49 25.98
CA SER A 236 -16.57 16.24 24.62
C SER A 236 -15.54 16.66 23.57
N ALA A 237 -14.92 17.83 23.75
CA ALA A 237 -13.83 18.32 22.91
C ALA A 237 -12.59 17.43 23.03
N LEU A 238 -12.27 16.92 24.22
CA LEU A 238 -11.18 15.96 24.39
C LEU A 238 -11.48 14.65 23.66
N MET A 239 -12.69 14.11 23.80
CA MET A 239 -13.13 12.88 23.12
C MET A 239 -13.07 13.06 21.60
N ALA A 240 -13.62 14.15 21.06
CA ALA A 240 -13.57 14.45 19.64
C ALA A 240 -12.13 14.63 19.13
N LYS A 241 -11.26 15.24 19.95
CA LYS A 241 -9.84 15.39 19.60
C LYS A 241 -9.17 14.02 19.58
N CYS A 242 -9.31 13.21 20.62
CA CYS A 242 -8.73 11.87 20.74
C CYS A 242 -9.36 10.83 19.80
N GLU A 243 -10.60 11.01 19.35
CA GLU A 243 -11.25 10.13 18.37
C GLU A 243 -10.51 10.13 17.04
N ASN A 244 -9.75 11.18 16.74
CA ASN A 244 -8.91 11.24 15.55
C ASN A 244 -7.51 10.65 15.74
N TYR A 245 -7.16 10.13 16.93
CA TYR A 245 -5.83 9.59 17.22
C TYR A 245 -5.87 8.15 17.76
N SER A 246 -4.79 7.40 17.55
CA SER A 246 -4.54 6.12 18.24
C SER A 246 -3.65 6.38 19.44
N ILE A 247 -4.04 5.99 20.65
CA ILE A 247 -3.26 6.31 21.85
C ILE A 247 -2.07 5.35 21.95
N MET A 248 -0.85 5.88 21.96
CA MET A 248 0.38 5.12 22.22
C MET A 248 1.06 5.61 23.51
N GLU A 249 1.70 4.70 24.26
CA GLU A 249 2.44 5.02 25.50
C GLU A 249 3.69 5.86 25.24
#